data_AF-A0A4R8FVD5-F1
#
_entry.id   AF-A0A4R8FVD5-F1
#
_cell.length_a   1.000
_cell.length_b   1.000
_cell.length_c   1.000
_cell.angle_alpha   90.00
_cell.angle_beta   90.00
_cell.angle_gamma   90.00
#
_symmetry.space_group_name_H-M   'P 1'
#
loop_
_entity.id
_entity.type
_entity.pdbx_description
1 polymer ?
#
loop_
_entity_poly.entity_id
_entity_poly.type
_entity_poly.pdbx_seq_one_letter_code
_entity_poly.pdbx_strand_id
1 'polypeptide(L)'
;MTHEEMQEKRLAQREDDMRWMLEHEQGRRILFALIESTGTFSQSFTGNSGSFFNDGRKSVGQDVFHEVMRLDPKRFTQMWTEHQEATARAEAQLDSEE
;
A
#
# COMPACT_ATOMS: atom_id res chain seq x y z
N MET A 1 -6.21 -33.08 -2.58
CA MET A 1 -6.01 -31.82 -1.84
C MET A 1 -7.39 -31.29 -1.50
N THR A 2 -7.70 -31.11 -0.23
CA THR A 2 -8.99 -30.62 0.26
C THR A 2 -9.14 -29.13 -0.04
N HIS A 3 -10.35 -28.58 0.08
CA HIS A 3 -10.57 -27.13 -0.11
C HIS A 3 -9.74 -26.29 0.88
N GLU A 4 -9.66 -26.76 2.12
CA GLU A 4 -8.91 -26.13 3.20
C GLU A 4 -7.40 -26.09 2.91
N GLU A 5 -6.82 -27.23 2.52
CA GLU A 5 -5.40 -27.32 2.13
C GLU A 5 -5.06 -26.39 0.95
N MET A 6 -6.00 -26.21 0.00
CA MET A 6 -5.81 -25.27 -1.11
C MET A 6 -5.84 -23.81 -0.66
N GLN A 7 -6.69 -23.45 0.30
CA GLN A 7 -6.75 -22.09 0.85
C GLN A 7 -5.48 -21.77 1.63
N GLU A 8 -5.02 -22.68 2.49
CA GLU A 8 -3.78 -22.50 3.25
C GLU A 8 -2.57 -22.33 2.33
N LYS A 9 -2.48 -23.17 1.28
CA LYS A 9 -1.39 -23.04 0.31
C LYS A 9 -1.42 -21.70 -0.43
N ARG A 10 -2.60 -21.21 -0.80
CA ARG A 10 -2.75 -19.90 -1.45
C ARG A 10 -2.36 -18.76 -0.51
N LEU A 11 -2.73 -18.85 0.77
CA LEU A 11 -2.36 -17.86 1.77
C LEU A 11 -0.85 -17.85 1.98
N ALA A 12 -0.21 -19.01 2.14
CA ALA A 12 1.24 -19.10 2.27
C ALA A 12 1.97 -18.50 1.07
N GLN A 13 1.55 -18.84 -0.15
CA GLN A 13 2.13 -18.26 -1.37
C GLN A 13 1.97 -16.74 -1.41
N ARG A 14 0.78 -16.24 -1.02
CA ARG A 14 0.51 -14.80 -0.97
C ARG A 14 1.43 -14.08 0.02
N GLU A 15 1.69 -14.68 1.19
CA GLU A 15 2.63 -14.12 2.16
C GLU A 15 4.05 -14.05 1.60
N ASP A 16 4.52 -15.13 0.95
CA ASP A 16 5.84 -15.17 0.33
C ASP A 16 5.98 -14.12 -0.78
N ASP A 17 4.97 -14.00 -1.63
CA ASP A 17 4.94 -12.99 -2.69
C ASP A 17 4.96 -11.55 -2.12
N MET A 18 4.24 -11.32 -1.02
CA MET A 18 4.27 -10.02 -0.32
C MET A 18 5.62 -9.74 0.32
N ARG A 19 6.25 -10.73 0.96
CA ARG A 19 7.61 -10.57 1.49
C ARG A 19 8.59 -10.22 0.38
N TRP A 20 8.50 -10.93 -0.75
CA TRP A 20 9.33 -10.64 -1.92
C TRP A 20 9.12 -9.20 -2.43
N MET A 21 7.88 -8.73 -2.53
CA MET A 21 7.62 -7.33 -2.92
C MET A 21 8.17 -6.33 -1.91
N LEU A 22 8.11 -6.61 -0.61
CA LEU A 22 8.63 -5.73 0.44
C LEU A 22 10.16 -5.65 0.44
N GLU A 23 10.86 -6.72 0.06
CA GLU A 23 12.31 -6.74 -0.06
C GLU A 23 12.82 -5.84 -1.20
N HIS A 24 12.06 -5.72 -2.29
CA HIS A 24 12.44 -4.96 -3.47
C HIS A 24 11.89 -3.53 -3.45
N GLU A 25 12.72 -2.55 -3.80
CA GLU A 25 12.32 -1.14 -3.83
C GLU A 25 11.19 -0.87 -4.83
N GLN A 26 11.21 -1.53 -5.98
CA GLN A 26 10.16 -1.47 -7.00
C GLN A 26 8.83 -1.99 -6.44
N GLY A 27 8.87 -3.09 -5.67
CA GLY A 27 7.69 -3.65 -5.03
C GLY A 27 7.12 -2.72 -3.97
N ARG A 28 7.98 -2.12 -3.13
CA ARG A 28 7.59 -1.10 -2.16
C ARG A 28 6.94 0.12 -2.82
N ARG A 29 7.48 0.61 -3.94
CA ARG A 29 6.88 1.71 -4.72
C ARG A 29 5.47 1.37 -5.21
N ILE A 30 5.27 0.17 -5.77
CA ILE A 30 3.97 -0.27 -6.26
C ILE A 30 2.97 -0.42 -5.11
N LEU A 31 3.38 -1.06 -4.00
CA LEU A 31 2.54 -1.24 -2.82
C LEU A 31 2.12 0.09 -2.21
N PHE A 32 3.06 1.03 -2.08
CA PHE A 32 2.76 2.35 -1.54
C PHE A 32 1.82 3.13 -2.44
N ALA A 33 2.06 3.15 -3.77
CA ALA A 33 1.17 3.79 -4.73
C ALA A 33 -0.25 3.21 -4.69
N LEU A 34 -0.39 1.89 -4.50
CA LEU A 34 -1.70 1.26 -4.33
C LEU A 34 -2.40 1.78 -3.07
N ILE A 35 -1.73 1.80 -1.92
CA ILE A 35 -2.29 2.29 -0.64
C ILE A 35 -2.66 3.78 -0.73
N GLU A 36 -1.88 4.58 -1.44
CA GLU A 36 -2.16 6.00 -1.63
C GLU A 36 -3.36 6.22 -2.55
N SER A 37 -3.45 5.48 -3.65
CA SER A 37 -4.53 5.62 -4.65
C SER A 37 -5.93 5.32 -4.11
N THR A 38 -6.03 4.57 -3.01
CA THR A 38 -7.29 4.27 -2.32
C THR A 38 -7.70 5.35 -1.32
N GLY A 39 -6.82 6.33 -1.06
CA GLY A 39 -7.05 7.37 -0.07
C GLY A 39 -6.99 6.85 1.37
N THR A 40 -6.25 5.76 1.65
CA THR A 40 -6.20 5.07 2.95
C THR A 40 -6.02 6.03 4.13
N PHE A 41 -5.17 7.05 3.98
CA PHE A 41 -4.83 7.99 5.05
C PHE A 41 -5.56 9.35 4.95
N SER A 42 -6.54 9.48 4.04
CA SER A 42 -7.30 10.73 3.82
C SER A 42 -8.58 10.80 4.66
N GLN A 43 -9.24 11.96 4.74
CA GLN A 43 -10.59 12.08 5.31
C GLN A 43 -11.65 11.60 4.30
N SER A 44 -12.61 10.77 4.72
CA SER A 44 -13.68 10.24 3.83
C SER A 44 -15.00 10.99 3.96
N PHE A 45 -15.25 11.66 5.08
CA PHE A 45 -16.54 12.29 5.35
C PHE A 45 -16.81 13.45 4.38
N THR A 46 -17.88 13.30 3.61
CA THR A 46 -18.34 14.30 2.62
C THR A 46 -19.75 14.80 2.90
N GLY A 47 -20.43 14.26 3.91
CA GLY A 47 -21.83 14.59 4.24
C GLY A 47 -22.88 13.98 3.30
N ASN A 48 -22.47 13.15 2.33
CA ASN A 48 -23.35 12.45 1.40
C ASN A 48 -22.83 11.03 1.08
N SER A 49 -23.38 10.40 0.04
CA SER A 49 -23.02 9.04 -0.42
C SER A 49 -21.53 8.86 -0.76
N GLY A 50 -20.81 9.94 -1.06
CA GLY A 50 -19.37 9.95 -1.25
C GLY A 50 -18.61 9.41 -0.04
N SER A 51 -19.15 9.53 1.17
CA SER A 51 -18.53 9.00 2.39
C SER A 51 -18.42 7.48 2.33
N PHE A 52 -19.52 6.80 2.00
CA PHE A 52 -19.55 5.34 1.87
C PHE A 52 -18.68 4.85 0.72
N PHE A 53 -18.68 5.57 -0.41
CA PHE A 53 -17.84 5.23 -1.55
C PHE A 53 -16.34 5.36 -1.20
N ASN A 54 -15.95 6.44 -0.54
CA ASN A 54 -14.57 6.66 -0.11
C ASN A 54 -14.13 5.64 0.93
N ASP A 55 -14.99 5.30 1.89
CA ASP A 55 -14.69 4.24 2.87
C ASP A 55 -14.55 2.86 2.22
N GLY A 56 -15.39 2.53 1.23
CA GLY A 56 -15.26 1.31 0.45
C GLY A 56 -13.97 1.26 -0.38
N ARG A 57 -13.51 2.39 -0.92
CA ARG A 57 -12.20 2.47 -1.57
C ARG A 57 -11.06 2.26 -0.58
N LYS A 58 -11.14 2.90 0.59
CA LYS A 58 -10.12 2.79 1.64
C LYS A 58 -9.95 1.37 2.15
N SER A 59 -11.02 0.57 2.24
CA SER A 59 -10.93 -0.80 2.75
C SER A 59 -9.91 -1.63 1.96
N VAL A 60 -9.84 -1.46 0.64
CA VAL A 60 -8.85 -2.15 -0.22
C VAL A 60 -7.42 -1.77 0.17
N GLY A 61 -7.16 -0.49 0.43
CA GLY A 61 -5.84 -0.04 0.86
C GLY A 61 -5.51 -0.46 2.30
N GLN A 62 -6.52 -0.51 3.17
CA GLN A 62 -6.39 -1.01 4.54
C GLN A 62 -6.02 -2.49 4.58
N ASP A 63 -6.58 -3.31 3.70
CA ASP A 63 -6.23 -4.74 3.61
C ASP A 63 -4.74 -4.92 3.30
N VAL A 64 -4.23 -4.20 2.29
CA VAL A 64 -2.81 -4.22 1.93
C VAL A 64 -1.95 -3.66 3.07
N PHE A 65 -2.35 -2.54 3.66
CA PHE A 65 -1.64 -1.94 4.79
C PHE A 65 -1.54 -2.90 5.98
N HIS A 66 -2.64 -3.55 6.36
CA HIS A 66 -2.66 -4.55 7.44
C HIS A 66 -1.78 -5.76 7.12
N GLU A 67 -1.76 -6.22 5.88
CA GLU A 67 -0.88 -7.31 5.45
C GLU A 67 0.60 -6.93 5.59
N VAL A 68 0.99 -5.72 5.16
CA VAL A 68 2.36 -5.20 5.35
C VAL A 68 2.69 -5.05 6.84
N MET A 69 1.80 -4.47 7.63
CA MET A 69 1.98 -4.32 9.08
C MET A 69 2.15 -5.66 9.79
N ARG A 70 1.46 -6.71 9.34
CA ARG A 70 1.59 -8.05 9.92
C ARG A 70 2.90 -8.73 9.50
N LEU A 71 3.32 -8.58 8.25
CA LEU A 71 4.50 -9.28 7.71
C LEU A 71 5.82 -8.61 8.08
N ASP A 72 5.91 -7.27 7.94
CA ASP A 72 7.09 -6.48 8.27
C ASP A 72 6.74 -4.98 8.45
N PRO A 73 6.43 -4.52 9.68
CA PRO A 73 6.14 -3.11 9.97
C PRO A 73 7.27 -2.16 9.57
N LYS A 74 8.54 -2.60 9.63
CA LYS A 74 9.69 -1.72 9.34
C LYS A 74 9.73 -1.37 7.86
N ARG A 75 9.29 -2.28 6.99
CA ARG A 75 9.22 -2.05 5.53
C ARG A 75 8.20 -1.00 5.15
N PHE A 76 7.14 -0.83 5.94
CA PHE A 76 6.20 0.28 5.74
C PHE A 76 6.87 1.63 6.01
N THR A 77 7.58 1.77 7.13
CA THR A 77 8.32 3.00 7.42
C THR A 77 9.35 3.29 6.33
N GLN A 78 10.03 2.25 5.85
CA GLN A 78 10.98 2.37 4.75
C GLN A 78 10.30 2.89 3.45
N MET A 79 9.22 2.24 3.00
CA MET A 79 8.52 2.68 1.77
C MET A 79 7.95 4.11 1.91
N TRP A 80 7.47 4.48 3.09
CA TRP A 80 7.00 5.83 3.37
C TRP A 80 8.12 6.86 3.19
N THR A 81 9.28 6.62 3.79
CA THR A 81 10.45 7.51 3.63
C THR A 81 10.90 7.59 2.17
N GLU A 82 11.01 6.46 1.48
CA GLU A 82 11.38 6.40 0.06
C GLU A 82 10.42 7.23 -0.81
N HIS A 83 9.12 7.18 -0.51
CA HIS A 83 8.11 7.98 -1.19
C HIS A 83 8.26 9.48 -0.94
N GLN A 84 8.48 9.89 0.31
CA GLN A 84 8.68 11.30 0.66
C GLN A 84 9.92 11.87 -0.05
N GLU A 85 11.03 11.12 -0.04
CA GLU A 85 12.24 11.52 -0.75
C GLU A 85 12.03 11.61 -2.27
N ALA A 86 11.29 10.66 -2.87
CA ALA A 86 10.99 10.69 -4.30
C ALA A 86 10.15 11.92 -4.67
N THR A 87 9.17 12.27 -3.84
CA THR A 87 8.31 13.46 -4.03
C THR A 87 9.14 14.73 -3.94
N ALA A 88 9.94 14.89 -2.89
CA ALA A 88 10.81 16.06 -2.72
C ALA A 88 11.83 16.22 -3.86
N ARG A 89 12.38 15.10 -4.36
CA ARG A 89 13.29 15.11 -5.53
C ARG A 89 12.57 15.59 -6.80
N ALA A 90 11.33 15.16 -7.02
CA ALA A 90 10.54 15.58 -8.17
C ALA A 90 10.17 17.07 -8.11
N GLU A 91 9.79 17.57 -6.93
CA GLU A 91 9.51 18.99 -6.71
C GLU A 91 10.75 19.85 -6.98
N ALA A 92 11.91 19.47 -6.43
CA ALA A 92 13.16 20.21 -6.64
C ALA A 92 13.62 20.23 -8.12
N GLN A 93 13.28 19.20 -8.90
CA GLN A 93 13.57 19.17 -10.33
C GLN A 93 12.71 20.19 -11.09
N LEU A 94 11.42 20.29 -10.75
CA LEU A 94 10.51 21.27 -11.34
C LEU A 94 10.96 22.71 -11.05
N ASP A 95 11.33 23.01 -9.81
CA ASP A 95 11.82 24.34 -9.40
C ASP A 95 13.14 24.75 -10.08
N SER A 96 13.91 23.77 -10.59
CA SER A 96 15.17 24.03 -11.30
C SER A 96 15.00 24.31 -12.80
N GLU A 97 13.80 24.02 -13.34
CA GLU A 97 13.44 24.21 -14.74
C GLU A 97 12.65 25.51 -14.99
N GLU A 98 12.21 26.21 -13.92
CA GLU A 98 11.58 27.54 -13.95
C GLU A 98 12.59 28.70 -13.79
#